data_AF-A0A2N6KLZ3-F1
#
_entry.id   AF-A0A2N6KLZ3-F1
#
_cell.length_a   1.000
_cell.length_b   1.000
_cell.length_c   1.000
_cell.angle_alpha   90.00
_cell.angle_beta   90.00
_cell.angle_gamma   90.00
#
_symmetry.space_group_name_H-M   'P 1'
#
loop_
_entity.id
_entity.type
_entity.pdbx_description
1 polymer ?
#
loop_
_entity_poly.entity_id
_entity_poly.type
_entity_poly.pdbx_seq_one_letter_code
_entity_poly.pdbx_strand_id
1 'polypeptide(L)'
;MRLENFYQASKQAKDNKGSLNYGIEAIAADKELATHIQQVLIWLNFLDPPADGQFGRISSDALVEFQVAISAIRPEVADEKGFLGLATAKALIETKPSDIPAPKIDYSLNNLAARIIKYMVEMNYRVSVGDKKYNIVYVEGMNGDGTLNSDVPNHFNDRRIVIEIPNADSRPVIRGNWEGTTEPGTSFSYNPMAGRAKELGAARIAFGQYKAWAVGIHYGGGSDPHEALVQKTPISVYRDKNKDMMRTGDFLDTGVFDINQHWGFDYPRTDIKGASAGCLVGRTRDGHREFMAIIKQDIRYQRNKDYLFHTTVIPGDEFLAKYPAK
;
A
#
# COMPACT_ATOMS: atom_id res chain seq x y z
N MET A 1 -11.45 -24.27 -4.90
CA MET A 1 -12.30 -25.38 -4.40
C MET A 1 -11.69 -26.13 -3.23
N ARG A 2 -10.37 -26.41 -3.21
CA ARG A 2 -9.74 -27.21 -2.14
C ARG A 2 -9.93 -26.69 -0.70
N LEU A 3 -9.91 -25.38 -0.48
CA LEU A 3 -10.18 -24.77 0.84
C LEU A 3 -11.63 -25.02 1.31
N GLU A 4 -12.60 -24.91 0.42
CA GLU A 4 -14.00 -25.25 0.70
C GLU A 4 -14.14 -26.74 1.06
N ASN A 5 -13.48 -27.62 0.31
CA ASN A 5 -13.47 -29.06 0.60
C ASN A 5 -12.85 -29.36 1.98
N PHE A 6 -11.78 -28.65 2.35
CA PHE A 6 -11.21 -28.75 3.70
C PHE A 6 -12.21 -28.31 4.77
N TYR A 7 -12.88 -27.18 4.55
CA TYR A 7 -13.90 -26.67 5.47
C TYR A 7 -15.04 -27.68 5.68
N GLN A 8 -15.60 -28.25 4.60
CA GLN A 8 -16.66 -29.25 4.69
C GLN A 8 -16.20 -30.52 5.42
N ALA A 9 -14.99 -31.00 5.14
CA ALA A 9 -14.42 -32.16 5.85
C ALA A 9 -14.17 -31.88 7.33
N SER A 10 -13.66 -30.70 7.67
CA SER A 10 -13.43 -30.28 9.06
C SER A 10 -14.74 -30.11 9.82
N LYS A 11 -15.79 -29.62 9.15
CA LYS A 11 -17.14 -29.52 9.71
C LYS A 11 -17.71 -30.90 10.01
N GLN A 12 -17.64 -31.84 9.06
CA GLN A 12 -18.09 -33.22 9.27
C GLN A 12 -17.32 -33.91 10.40
N ALA A 13 -16.01 -33.69 10.51
CA ALA A 13 -15.21 -34.22 11.61
C ALA A 13 -15.71 -33.70 12.96
N LYS A 14 -16.01 -32.40 13.07
CA LYS A 14 -16.57 -31.79 14.29
C LYS A 14 -17.96 -32.34 14.63
N ASP A 15 -18.84 -32.51 13.66
CA ASP A 15 -20.19 -33.08 13.85
C ASP A 15 -20.11 -34.52 14.40
N ASN A 16 -19.06 -35.26 14.02
CA ASN A 16 -18.75 -36.60 14.54
C ASN A 16 -17.93 -36.60 15.84
N LYS A 17 -17.86 -35.46 16.57
CA LYS A 17 -17.07 -35.28 17.80
C LYS A 17 -15.55 -35.48 17.63
N GLY A 18 -15.03 -35.36 16.41
CA GLY A 18 -13.61 -35.36 16.09
C GLY A 18 -13.08 -33.96 15.73
N SER A 19 -11.86 -33.89 15.19
CA SER A 19 -11.27 -32.66 14.64
C SER A 19 -10.39 -32.97 13.43
N LEU A 20 -10.33 -32.04 12.47
CA LEU A 20 -9.42 -32.09 11.33
C LEU A 20 -8.70 -30.73 11.25
N ASN A 21 -7.42 -30.75 11.57
CA ASN A 21 -6.56 -29.58 11.60
C ASN A 21 -5.32 -29.84 10.75
N TYR A 22 -4.95 -28.89 9.90
CA TYR A 22 -3.69 -28.93 9.16
C TYR A 22 -2.71 -27.91 9.75
N GLY A 23 -1.63 -28.42 10.34
CA GLY A 23 -0.46 -27.59 10.63
C GLY A 23 0.20 -27.07 9.35
N ILE A 24 1.14 -26.14 9.49
CA ILE A 24 1.84 -25.51 8.35
C ILE A 24 2.42 -26.54 7.37
N GLU A 25 3.06 -27.60 7.86
CA GLU A 25 3.64 -28.65 7.01
C GLU A 25 2.58 -29.39 6.19
N ALA A 26 1.41 -29.66 6.76
CA ALA A 26 0.30 -30.31 6.07
C ALA A 26 -0.32 -29.36 5.01
N ILE A 27 -0.41 -28.06 5.30
CA ILE A 27 -0.80 -27.06 4.30
C ILE A 27 0.23 -27.03 3.16
N ALA A 28 1.52 -26.99 3.47
CA ALA A 28 2.60 -26.93 2.49
C ALA A 28 2.67 -28.18 1.61
N ALA A 29 2.35 -29.36 2.15
CA ALA A 29 2.28 -30.61 1.39
C ALA A 29 1.09 -30.66 0.41
N ASP A 30 0.02 -29.89 0.67
CA ASP A 30 -1.15 -29.77 -0.21
C ASP A 30 -1.05 -28.50 -1.05
N LYS A 31 -0.37 -28.60 -2.20
CA LYS A 31 -0.12 -27.47 -3.09
C LYS A 31 -1.39 -26.73 -3.51
N GLU A 32 -2.50 -27.44 -3.75
CA GLU A 32 -3.76 -26.81 -4.17
C GLU A 32 -4.40 -26.03 -3.01
N LEU A 33 -4.37 -26.59 -1.79
CA LEU A 33 -4.83 -25.90 -0.59
C LEU A 33 -3.97 -24.67 -0.30
N ALA A 34 -2.64 -24.83 -0.32
CA ALA A 34 -1.69 -23.76 -0.13
C ALA A 34 -1.95 -22.60 -1.09
N THR A 35 -2.12 -22.90 -2.39
CA THR A 35 -2.39 -21.89 -3.42
C THR A 35 -3.70 -21.15 -3.13
N HIS A 36 -4.79 -21.85 -2.78
CA HIS A 36 -6.05 -21.20 -2.45
C HIS A 36 -5.96 -20.31 -1.20
N ILE A 37 -5.26 -20.75 -0.15
CA ILE A 37 -5.06 -19.91 1.05
C ILE A 37 -4.26 -18.66 0.69
N GLN A 38 -3.18 -18.80 -0.08
CA GLN A 38 -2.38 -17.66 -0.55
C GLN A 38 -3.23 -16.69 -1.38
N GLN A 39 -4.07 -17.17 -2.31
CA GLN A 39 -4.99 -16.33 -3.09
C GLN A 39 -5.92 -15.50 -2.21
N VAL A 40 -6.49 -16.11 -1.18
CA VAL A 40 -7.35 -15.41 -0.22
C VAL A 40 -6.55 -14.38 0.58
N LEU A 41 -5.38 -14.74 1.10
CA LEU A 41 -4.53 -13.81 1.85
C LEU A 41 -4.03 -12.65 0.99
N ILE A 42 -3.78 -12.87 -0.30
CA ILE A 42 -3.45 -11.82 -1.28
C ILE A 42 -4.66 -10.90 -1.47
N TRP A 43 -5.85 -11.45 -1.69
CA TRP A 43 -7.07 -10.67 -1.86
C TRP A 43 -7.41 -9.83 -0.63
N LEU A 44 -7.13 -10.36 0.57
CA LEU A 44 -7.27 -9.65 1.84
C LEU A 44 -6.06 -8.76 2.19
N ASN A 45 -5.07 -8.62 1.30
CA ASN A 45 -3.83 -7.83 1.45
C ASN A 45 -2.86 -8.25 2.57
N PHE A 46 -3.01 -9.44 3.15
CA PHE A 46 -2.05 -10.02 4.12
C PHE A 46 -0.81 -10.62 3.46
N LEU A 47 -0.88 -10.99 2.18
CA LEU A 47 0.21 -11.61 1.43
C LEU A 47 0.45 -10.87 0.10
N ASP A 48 1.68 -10.89 -0.41
CA ASP A 48 2.01 -10.36 -1.73
C ASP A 48 1.84 -11.44 -2.82
N PRO A 49 1.38 -11.09 -4.03
CA PRO A 49 1.35 -12.02 -5.14
C PRO A 49 2.78 -12.42 -5.59
N PRO A 50 2.94 -13.58 -6.25
CA PRO A 50 1.89 -14.51 -6.69
C PRO A 50 1.52 -15.58 -5.64
N ALA A 51 0.37 -16.22 -5.81
CA ALA A 51 0.06 -17.48 -5.14
C ALA A 51 0.72 -18.63 -5.93
N ASP A 52 1.82 -19.17 -5.40
CA ASP A 52 2.66 -20.16 -6.06
C ASP A 52 2.52 -21.59 -5.48
N GLY A 53 1.74 -21.73 -4.41
CA GLY A 53 1.55 -22.96 -3.64
C GLY A 53 2.72 -23.32 -2.72
N GLN A 54 3.76 -22.46 -2.64
CA GLN A 54 4.89 -22.66 -1.72
C GLN A 54 4.56 -22.06 -0.35
N PHE A 55 4.04 -22.89 0.55
CA PHE A 55 3.60 -22.43 1.88
C PHE A 55 4.75 -22.37 2.89
N GLY A 56 5.69 -21.46 2.65
CA GLY A 56 6.85 -21.24 3.52
C GLY A 56 6.56 -20.26 4.65
N ARG A 57 7.64 -19.70 5.21
CA ARG A 57 7.58 -18.76 6.34
C ARG A 57 6.76 -17.50 6.05
N ILE A 58 6.84 -16.96 4.84
CA ILE A 58 6.10 -15.73 4.46
C ILE A 58 4.59 -15.99 4.47
N SER A 59 4.13 -17.08 3.85
CA SER A 59 2.72 -17.47 3.86
C SER A 59 2.23 -17.83 5.26
N SER A 60 3.09 -18.47 6.07
CA SER A 60 2.79 -18.80 7.46
C SER A 60 2.61 -17.56 8.34
N ASP A 61 3.52 -16.59 8.24
CA ASP A 61 3.42 -15.31 8.94
C ASP A 61 2.15 -14.55 8.52
N ALA A 62 1.81 -14.55 7.21
CA ALA A 62 0.60 -13.92 6.70
C ALA A 62 -0.69 -14.59 7.21
N LEU A 63 -0.73 -15.93 7.30
CA LEU A 63 -1.85 -16.66 7.89
C LEU A 63 -2.03 -16.30 9.37
N VAL A 64 -0.92 -16.24 10.13
CA VAL A 64 -0.96 -15.85 11.55
C VAL A 64 -1.41 -14.40 11.71
N GLU A 65 -0.95 -13.47 10.87
CA GLU A 65 -1.39 -12.08 10.89
C GLU A 65 -2.91 -11.97 10.61
N PHE A 66 -3.42 -12.73 9.65
CA PHE A 66 -4.85 -12.84 9.38
C PHE A 66 -5.63 -13.35 10.61
N GLN A 67 -5.18 -14.45 11.21
CA GLN A 67 -5.84 -15.06 12.37
C GLN A 67 -5.88 -14.10 13.56
N VAL A 68 -4.77 -13.41 13.84
CA VAL A 68 -4.70 -12.40 14.91
C VAL A 68 -5.66 -11.25 14.63
N ALA A 69 -5.68 -10.71 13.41
CA ALA A 69 -6.59 -9.62 13.07
C ALA A 69 -8.07 -10.03 13.18
N ILE A 70 -8.43 -11.19 12.63
CA ILE A 70 -9.81 -11.67 12.58
C ILE A 70 -10.35 -12.14 13.92
N SER A 71 -9.48 -12.58 14.84
CA SER A 71 -9.91 -12.95 16.20
C SER A 71 -10.64 -11.83 16.96
N ALA A 72 -10.47 -10.56 16.56
CA ALA A 72 -11.21 -9.44 17.16
C ALA A 72 -12.72 -9.48 16.86
N ILE A 73 -13.13 -10.13 15.76
CA ILE A 73 -14.55 -10.26 15.36
C ILE A 73 -15.03 -11.72 15.27
N ARG A 74 -14.10 -12.68 15.22
CA ARG A 74 -14.34 -14.12 15.27
C ARG A 74 -13.44 -14.75 16.33
N PRO A 75 -13.77 -14.61 17.63
CA PRO A 75 -12.89 -15.02 18.73
C PRO A 75 -12.44 -16.48 18.66
N GLU A 76 -13.24 -17.37 18.05
CA GLU A 76 -12.90 -18.78 17.84
C GLU A 76 -11.65 -19.01 16.98
N VAL A 77 -11.24 -18.02 16.17
CA VAL A 77 -10.02 -18.10 15.36
C VAL A 77 -8.75 -17.95 16.22
N ALA A 78 -8.85 -17.36 17.41
CA ALA A 78 -7.71 -17.19 18.32
C ALA A 78 -7.10 -18.53 18.74
N ASP A 79 -7.92 -19.56 18.88
CA ASP A 79 -7.52 -20.91 19.28
C ASP A 79 -6.84 -21.70 18.15
N GLU A 80 -6.90 -21.19 16.92
CA GLU A 80 -6.34 -21.84 15.74
C GLU A 80 -5.04 -21.20 15.23
N LYS A 81 -4.39 -20.36 16.03
CA LYS A 81 -3.19 -19.63 15.64
C LYS A 81 -2.08 -20.58 15.13
N GLY A 82 -1.67 -20.39 13.88
CA GLY A 82 -0.57 -21.13 13.26
C GLY A 82 -0.96 -22.47 12.62
N PHE A 83 -2.25 -22.79 12.54
CA PHE A 83 -2.74 -23.94 11.77
C PHE A 83 -4.10 -23.63 11.13
N LEU A 84 -4.51 -24.46 10.16
CA LEU A 84 -5.82 -24.37 9.54
C LEU A 84 -6.76 -25.37 10.23
N GLY A 85 -7.69 -24.88 11.03
CA GLY A 85 -8.82 -25.65 11.55
C GLY A 85 -10.15 -25.18 10.96
N LEU A 86 -11.25 -25.60 11.57
CA LEU A 86 -12.60 -25.28 11.09
C LEU A 86 -12.87 -23.78 11.11
N ALA A 87 -12.48 -23.09 12.19
CA ALA A 87 -12.77 -21.67 12.38
C ALA A 87 -11.99 -20.80 11.39
N THR A 88 -10.70 -21.07 11.22
CA THR A 88 -9.82 -20.39 10.27
C THR A 88 -10.26 -20.64 8.84
N ALA A 89 -10.61 -21.89 8.49
CA ALA A 89 -11.10 -22.20 7.15
C ALA A 89 -12.39 -21.42 6.83
N LYS A 90 -13.35 -21.42 7.76
CA LYS A 90 -14.58 -20.63 7.63
C LYS A 90 -14.28 -19.13 7.49
N ALA A 91 -13.39 -18.61 8.33
CA ALA A 91 -13.00 -17.21 8.30
C ALA A 91 -12.35 -16.82 6.96
N LEU A 92 -11.43 -17.63 6.42
CA LEU A 92 -10.81 -17.39 5.11
C LEU A 92 -11.84 -17.37 3.97
N ILE A 93 -12.87 -18.22 4.05
CA ILE A 93 -13.93 -18.29 3.03
C ILE A 93 -14.89 -17.08 3.11
N GLU A 94 -15.28 -16.68 4.31
CA GLU A 94 -16.36 -15.71 4.52
C GLU A 94 -15.91 -14.25 4.64
N THR A 95 -14.65 -14.01 5.03
CA THR A 95 -14.14 -12.66 5.31
C THR A 95 -13.98 -11.86 4.02
N LYS A 96 -14.52 -10.65 4.00
CA LYS A 96 -14.28 -9.65 2.95
C LYS A 96 -13.24 -8.63 3.40
N PRO A 97 -12.60 -7.88 2.48
CA PRO A 97 -11.70 -6.79 2.85
C PRO A 97 -12.31 -5.76 3.80
N SER A 98 -13.61 -5.49 3.69
CA SER A 98 -14.36 -4.57 4.58
C SER A 98 -14.54 -5.09 5.99
N ASP A 99 -14.40 -6.41 6.20
CA ASP A 99 -14.61 -7.05 7.50
C ASP A 99 -13.32 -7.05 8.34
N ILE A 100 -12.17 -6.70 7.75
CA ILE A 100 -10.88 -6.68 8.44
C ILE A 100 -10.91 -5.60 9.53
N PRO A 101 -10.77 -5.96 10.82
CA PRO A 101 -10.84 -4.98 11.90
C PRO A 101 -9.75 -3.94 11.78
N ALA A 102 -10.12 -2.67 12.02
CA ALA A 102 -9.16 -1.59 12.12
C ALA A 102 -8.21 -1.84 13.31
N PRO A 103 -6.91 -1.55 13.16
CA PRO A 103 -5.96 -1.70 14.25
C PRO A 103 -6.23 -0.70 15.38
N LYS A 104 -5.91 -1.07 16.62
CA LYS A 104 -5.97 -0.17 17.77
C LYS A 104 -4.82 0.84 17.69
N ILE A 105 -5.16 2.13 17.67
CA ILE A 105 -4.22 3.25 17.52
C ILE A 105 -4.57 4.34 18.53
N ASP A 106 -3.56 4.94 19.16
CA ASP A 106 -3.72 6.09 20.05
C ASP A 106 -3.65 7.41 19.25
N TYR A 107 -4.80 8.06 19.09
CA TYR A 107 -4.94 9.34 18.38
C TYR A 107 -4.84 10.57 19.30
N SER A 108 -4.56 10.39 20.61
CA SER A 108 -4.63 11.46 21.62
C SER A 108 -3.76 12.67 21.32
N LEU A 109 -2.63 12.49 20.64
CA LEU A 109 -1.74 13.59 20.24
C LEU A 109 -2.40 14.53 19.22
N ASN A 110 -3.32 14.02 18.40
CA ASN A 110 -4.05 14.76 17.36
C ASN A 110 -3.14 15.64 16.46
N ASN A 111 -1.89 15.25 16.28
CA ASN A 111 -0.94 15.90 15.38
C ASN A 111 -1.19 15.45 13.93
N LEU A 112 -0.39 15.96 12.97
CA LEU A 112 -0.53 15.61 11.55
C LEU A 112 -0.51 14.09 11.32
N ALA A 113 0.42 13.37 11.97
CA ALA A 113 0.53 11.91 11.86
C ALA A 113 -0.77 11.21 12.29
N ALA A 114 -1.29 11.57 13.47
CA ALA A 114 -2.52 11.02 14.01
C ALA A 114 -3.73 11.31 13.11
N ARG A 115 -3.84 12.53 12.57
CA ARG A 115 -4.92 12.92 11.65
C ARG A 115 -4.86 12.13 10.34
N ILE A 116 -3.68 12.01 9.72
CA ILE A 116 -3.49 11.23 8.48
C ILE A 116 -3.89 9.77 8.70
N ILE A 117 -3.39 9.14 9.77
CA ILE A 117 -3.71 7.74 10.06
C ILE A 117 -5.20 7.56 10.36
N LYS A 118 -5.84 8.52 11.05
CA LYS A 118 -7.29 8.47 11.29
C LYS A 118 -8.10 8.55 9.99
N TYR A 119 -7.70 9.44 9.07
CA TYR A 119 -8.29 9.49 7.72
C TYR A 119 -8.13 8.15 7.00
N MET A 120 -6.92 7.54 7.03
CA MET A 120 -6.67 6.25 6.41
C MET A 120 -7.58 5.15 6.96
N VAL A 121 -7.78 5.09 8.28
CA VAL A 121 -8.69 4.12 8.91
C VAL A 121 -10.14 4.34 8.47
N GLU A 122 -10.62 5.58 8.44
CA GLU A 122 -11.99 5.88 7.99
C GLU A 122 -12.24 5.57 6.52
N MET A 123 -11.20 5.65 5.68
CA MET A 123 -11.26 5.25 4.27
C MET A 123 -11.09 3.74 4.07
N ASN A 124 -11.06 2.94 5.15
CA ASN A 124 -10.79 1.50 5.14
C ASN A 124 -9.46 1.11 4.47
N TYR A 125 -8.45 1.98 4.54
CA TYR A 125 -7.11 1.67 4.07
C TYR A 125 -6.36 0.79 5.08
N ARG A 126 -5.45 -0.05 4.57
CA ARG A 126 -4.60 -0.87 5.42
C ARG A 126 -3.60 0.03 6.15
N VAL A 127 -3.66 0.02 7.47
CA VAL A 127 -2.70 0.70 8.34
C VAL A 127 -1.80 -0.33 8.99
N SER A 128 -0.49 -0.14 8.83
CA SER A 128 0.53 -1.00 9.42
C SER A 128 0.89 -0.48 10.82
N VAL A 129 0.74 -1.34 11.82
CA VAL A 129 1.11 -1.06 13.22
C VAL A 129 2.23 -1.99 13.66
N GLY A 130 3.21 -1.41 14.33
CA GLY A 130 4.35 -2.08 14.95
C GLY A 130 5.69 -1.49 14.54
N ASP A 131 6.72 -1.84 15.30
CA ASP A 131 8.05 -1.29 15.13
C ASP A 131 8.61 -1.64 13.74
N LYS A 132 9.13 -0.61 13.07
CA LYS A 132 9.64 -0.65 11.69
C LYS A 132 8.65 -1.29 10.72
N LYS A 133 7.35 -1.00 10.88
CA LYS A 133 6.34 -1.22 9.84
C LYS A 133 5.86 0.15 9.38
N TYR A 134 6.33 0.56 8.23
CA TYR A 134 6.11 1.92 7.73
C TYR A 134 4.84 2.00 6.87
N ASN A 135 4.19 3.15 6.97
CA ASN A 135 3.10 3.57 6.10
C ASN A 135 3.62 4.71 5.22
N ILE A 136 3.57 4.54 3.90
CA ILE A 136 3.97 5.57 2.93
C ILE A 136 2.72 6.31 2.49
N VAL A 137 2.72 7.62 2.64
CA VAL A 137 1.57 8.48 2.33
C VAL A 137 2.04 9.66 1.50
N TYR A 138 1.33 9.93 0.40
CA TYR A 138 1.41 11.18 -0.31
C TYR A 138 0.15 11.99 -0.03
N VAL A 139 0.30 13.27 0.25
CA VAL A 139 -0.82 14.21 0.38
C VAL A 139 -0.63 15.32 -0.63
N GLU A 140 -1.53 15.37 -1.60
CA GLU A 140 -1.54 16.35 -2.69
C GLU A 140 -1.97 17.73 -2.18
N GLY A 141 -1.33 18.81 -2.62
CA GLY A 141 -1.71 20.18 -2.27
C GLY A 141 -1.45 20.58 -0.80
N MET A 142 -0.48 19.96 -0.11
CA MET A 142 -0.20 20.21 1.32
C MET A 142 1.22 20.72 1.61
N ASN A 143 1.34 21.69 2.51
CA ASN A 143 2.62 22.19 3.02
C ASN A 143 3.23 21.27 4.10
N GLY A 144 4.51 21.51 4.44
CA GLY A 144 5.24 20.69 5.42
C GLY A 144 4.69 20.77 6.85
N ASP A 145 3.99 21.85 7.19
CA ASP A 145 3.29 22.06 8.47
C ASP A 145 1.87 21.45 8.49
N GLY A 146 1.40 20.92 7.36
CA GLY A 146 0.09 20.29 7.23
C GLY A 146 -1.05 21.25 6.89
N THR A 147 -0.78 22.48 6.46
CA THR A 147 -1.81 23.37 5.83
C THR A 147 -1.93 23.11 4.34
N LEU A 148 -3.02 23.56 3.71
CA LEU A 148 -3.14 23.55 2.25
C LEU A 148 -2.20 24.57 1.60
N ASN A 149 -1.81 24.27 0.36
CA ASN A 149 -1.31 25.26 -0.59
C ASN A 149 -2.28 25.39 -1.78
N SER A 150 -1.94 26.23 -2.77
CA SER A 150 -2.81 26.53 -3.91
C SER A 150 -2.83 25.47 -5.00
N ASP A 151 -2.23 24.30 -4.74
CA ASP A 151 -2.14 23.16 -5.63
C ASP A 151 -1.77 23.48 -7.09
N VAL A 152 -0.69 24.25 -7.27
CA VAL A 152 -0.31 24.75 -8.59
C VAL A 152 0.26 23.61 -9.43
N PRO A 153 -0.26 23.35 -10.65
CA PRO A 153 0.27 22.30 -11.50
C PRO A 153 1.77 22.49 -11.81
N ASN A 154 2.47 21.38 -12.06
CA ASN A 154 3.91 21.35 -12.36
C ASN A 154 4.81 21.82 -11.21
N HIS A 155 4.36 21.74 -9.97
CA HIS A 155 5.16 22.07 -8.78
C HIS A 155 5.41 20.82 -7.92
N PHE A 156 6.49 20.85 -7.14
CA PHE A 156 6.70 19.94 -6.02
C PHE A 156 6.04 20.51 -4.76
N ASN A 157 4.72 20.50 -4.77
CA ASN A 157 3.84 21.11 -3.75
C ASN A 157 3.08 20.06 -2.93
N ASP A 158 3.41 18.79 -3.09
CA ASP A 158 2.83 17.70 -2.31
C ASP A 158 3.79 17.24 -1.22
N ARG A 159 3.29 16.41 -0.31
CA ARG A 159 4.10 15.82 0.76
C ARG A 159 4.25 14.33 0.54
N ARG A 160 5.49 13.84 0.51
CA ARG A 160 5.82 12.42 0.70
C ARG A 160 6.14 12.20 2.17
N ILE A 161 5.37 11.36 2.84
CA ILE A 161 5.42 11.15 4.28
C ILE A 161 5.61 9.67 4.58
N VAL A 162 6.49 9.36 5.53
CA VAL A 162 6.61 8.03 6.12
C VAL A 162 6.17 8.09 7.57
N ILE A 163 5.19 7.26 7.95
CA ILE A 163 4.63 7.18 9.30
C ILE A 163 4.87 5.79 9.88
N GLU A 164 5.39 5.74 11.10
CA GLU A 164 5.46 4.54 11.92
C GLU A 164 4.44 4.63 13.05
N ILE A 165 3.90 3.49 13.49
CA ILE A 165 3.04 3.40 14.67
C ILE A 165 3.71 2.36 15.59
N PRO A 166 4.60 2.78 16.51
CA PRO A 166 5.39 1.86 17.33
C PRO A 166 4.52 1.02 18.28
N ASN A 167 4.99 -0.18 18.63
CA ASN A 167 4.26 -1.05 19.56
C ASN A 167 4.19 -0.48 20.98
N ALA A 168 5.20 0.32 21.36
CA ALA A 168 5.37 0.83 22.72
C ALA A 168 4.17 1.66 23.21
N ASP A 169 3.59 2.47 22.33
CA ASP A 169 2.49 3.39 22.67
C ASP A 169 1.35 3.40 21.63
N SER A 170 1.50 2.73 20.50
CA SER A 170 0.54 2.76 19.38
C SER A 170 0.25 4.17 18.87
N ARG A 171 1.19 5.11 19.03
CA ARG A 171 1.04 6.51 18.59
C ARG A 171 1.67 6.71 17.21
N PRO A 172 0.96 7.31 16.25
CA PRO A 172 1.53 7.65 14.95
C PRO A 172 2.66 8.67 15.06
N VAL A 173 3.81 8.37 14.43
CA VAL A 173 4.99 9.24 14.38
C VAL A 173 5.47 9.37 12.94
N ILE A 174 5.62 10.62 12.47
CA ILE A 174 6.27 10.91 11.19
C ILE A 174 7.77 10.64 11.31
N ARG A 175 8.29 9.73 10.49
CA ARG A 175 9.72 9.41 10.38
C ARG A 175 10.42 10.18 9.27
N GLY A 176 9.66 10.67 8.30
CA GLY A 176 10.16 11.56 7.27
C GLY A 176 9.02 12.26 6.55
N ASN A 177 9.29 13.48 6.10
CA ASN A 177 8.33 14.35 5.45
C ASN A 177 9.09 15.23 4.43
N TRP A 178 8.95 14.91 3.14
CA TRP A 178 9.69 15.57 2.07
C TRP A 178 8.75 16.26 1.08
N GLU A 179 9.24 17.31 0.44
CA GLU A 179 8.58 17.88 -0.74
C GLU A 179 8.54 16.83 -1.85
N GLY A 180 7.40 16.72 -2.51
CA GLY A 180 7.23 15.82 -3.63
C GLY A 180 6.09 16.24 -4.54
N THR A 181 5.72 15.33 -5.42
CA THR A 181 4.57 15.46 -6.30
C THR A 181 3.94 14.10 -6.59
N THR A 182 2.62 14.05 -6.69
CA THR A 182 1.82 12.93 -7.24
C THR A 182 1.40 13.17 -8.68
N GLU A 183 1.83 14.28 -9.26
CA GLU A 183 1.40 14.78 -10.56
C GLU A 183 2.49 14.67 -11.64
N PRO A 184 2.11 14.62 -12.93
CA PRO A 184 3.05 14.77 -14.03
C PRO A 184 3.54 16.21 -14.16
N GLY A 185 4.77 16.37 -14.65
CA GLY A 185 5.28 17.68 -15.07
C GLY A 185 4.75 18.10 -16.44
N THR A 186 4.84 19.40 -16.74
CA THR A 186 4.37 20.02 -18.00
C THR A 186 4.94 19.33 -19.25
N SER A 187 6.18 18.83 -19.18
CA SER A 187 6.81 18.10 -20.28
C SER A 187 5.97 16.90 -20.71
N PHE A 188 5.39 16.16 -19.76
CA PHE A 188 4.59 14.97 -20.03
C PHE A 188 3.09 15.25 -20.12
N SER A 189 2.57 16.28 -19.44
CA SER A 189 1.18 16.73 -19.64
C SER A 189 0.94 17.15 -21.09
N TYR A 190 1.85 17.94 -21.67
CA TYR A 190 1.69 18.44 -23.02
C TYR A 190 2.25 17.52 -24.10
N ASN A 191 3.30 16.76 -23.78
CA ASN A 191 3.89 15.76 -24.66
C ASN A 191 3.98 14.38 -23.97
N PRO A 192 2.85 13.66 -23.81
CA PRO A 192 2.84 12.34 -23.20
C PRO A 192 3.77 11.35 -23.92
N MET A 193 4.31 10.40 -23.14
CA MET A 193 5.16 9.32 -23.65
C MET A 193 4.41 8.42 -24.65
N ALA A 194 5.14 7.51 -25.30
CA ALA A 194 4.57 6.57 -26.28
C ALA A 194 3.50 5.63 -25.69
N GLY A 195 2.84 4.86 -26.57
CA GLY A 195 1.81 3.89 -26.19
C GLY A 195 0.55 4.55 -25.61
N ARG A 196 0.02 3.99 -24.52
CA ARG A 196 -1.24 4.43 -23.93
C ARG A 196 -1.25 5.91 -23.55
N ALA A 197 -0.12 6.44 -23.08
CA ALA A 197 -0.01 7.85 -22.72
C ALA A 197 -0.19 8.76 -23.96
N LYS A 198 0.29 8.34 -25.14
CA LYS A 198 0.15 9.11 -26.39
C LYS A 198 -1.30 9.19 -26.85
N GLU A 199 -2.06 8.11 -26.65
CA GLU A 199 -3.45 7.98 -27.11
C GLU A 199 -4.47 8.57 -26.12
N LEU A 200 -4.19 8.40 -24.82
CA LEU A 200 -5.13 8.69 -23.75
C LEU A 200 -4.74 9.92 -22.93
N GLY A 201 -3.49 10.39 -22.99
CA GLY A 201 -3.01 11.51 -22.19
C GLY A 201 -2.09 11.12 -21.03
N ALA A 202 -1.59 12.14 -20.32
CA ALA A 202 -0.69 11.93 -19.18
C ALA A 202 -1.39 11.17 -18.04
N ALA A 203 -0.63 10.37 -17.29
CA ALA A 203 -1.17 9.66 -16.14
C ALA A 203 -1.19 10.57 -14.91
N ARG A 204 -2.34 10.64 -14.25
CA ARG A 204 -2.53 11.26 -12.93
C ARG A 204 -3.05 10.18 -11.99
N ILE A 205 -2.24 9.77 -11.02
CA ILE A 205 -2.62 8.65 -10.14
C ILE A 205 -3.96 8.94 -9.45
N ALA A 206 -4.85 7.95 -9.44
CA ALA A 206 -6.11 8.09 -8.73
C ALA A 206 -5.87 8.08 -7.22
N PHE A 207 -6.64 8.86 -6.47
CA PHE A 207 -6.58 8.84 -5.01
C PHE A 207 -7.01 7.48 -4.48
N GLY A 208 -6.32 7.01 -3.44
CA GLY A 208 -6.51 5.65 -2.95
C GLY A 208 -5.28 5.08 -2.27
N GLN A 209 -5.33 3.78 -1.96
CA GLN A 209 -4.17 3.03 -1.48
C GLN A 209 -3.88 1.86 -2.41
N TYR A 210 -2.61 1.69 -2.77
CA TYR A 210 -2.15 0.61 -3.63
C TYR A 210 -1.00 -0.14 -2.97
N LYS A 211 -1.02 -1.47 -3.04
CA LYS A 211 0.09 -2.35 -2.67
C LYS A 211 0.86 -2.72 -3.93
N ALA A 212 1.70 -1.79 -4.39
CA ALA A 212 2.16 -1.83 -5.79
C ALA A 212 3.64 -1.60 -6.03
N TRP A 213 4.44 -1.30 -5.01
CA TRP A 213 5.86 -0.98 -5.25
C TRP A 213 6.81 -1.84 -4.42
N ALA A 214 7.91 -2.27 -5.04
CA ALA A 214 9.02 -2.97 -4.39
C ALA A 214 10.32 -2.19 -4.54
N VAL A 215 11.31 -2.42 -3.68
CA VAL A 215 12.64 -1.85 -3.87
C VAL A 215 13.24 -2.33 -5.20
N GLY A 216 13.80 -1.40 -5.97
CA GLY A 216 14.48 -1.69 -7.22
C GLY A 216 15.18 -0.46 -7.77
N ILE A 217 15.46 -0.45 -9.07
CA ILE A 217 16.15 0.66 -9.74
C ILE A 217 15.18 1.38 -10.67
N HIS A 218 15.06 2.70 -10.52
CA HIS A 218 14.49 3.58 -11.52
C HIS A 218 15.60 3.96 -12.52
N TYR A 219 15.44 3.56 -13.78
CA TYR A 219 16.42 3.85 -14.83
C TYR A 219 16.18 5.20 -15.53
N GLY A 220 14.96 5.74 -15.46
CA GLY A 220 14.56 6.97 -16.16
C GLY A 220 14.88 6.92 -17.65
N GLY A 221 15.33 8.05 -18.20
CA GLY A 221 15.88 8.15 -19.56
C GLY A 221 17.29 7.53 -19.73
N GLY A 222 17.79 6.79 -18.74
CA GLY A 222 19.06 6.05 -18.77
C GLY A 222 20.28 6.77 -18.21
N SER A 223 20.21 8.08 -17.94
CA SER A 223 21.38 8.90 -17.56
C SER A 223 21.64 9.03 -16.05
N ASP A 224 20.70 8.63 -15.19
CA ASP A 224 20.83 8.73 -13.73
C ASP A 224 20.07 7.59 -13.04
N PRO A 225 20.48 6.31 -13.23
CA PRO A 225 19.82 5.17 -12.60
C PRO A 225 20.00 5.21 -11.08
N HIS A 226 18.93 5.01 -10.33
CA HIS A 226 18.96 5.09 -8.88
C HIS A 226 17.99 4.16 -8.18
N GLU A 227 18.29 3.84 -6.91
CA GLU A 227 17.39 3.06 -6.07
C GLU A 227 16.06 3.81 -5.88
N ALA A 228 14.96 3.09 -5.99
CA ALA A 228 13.60 3.62 -5.94
C ALA A 228 12.63 2.53 -5.47
N LEU A 229 11.37 2.91 -5.24
CA LEU A 229 10.27 1.93 -5.19
C LEU A 229 9.68 1.79 -6.60
N VAL A 230 9.82 0.62 -7.22
CA VAL A 230 9.46 0.36 -8.61
C VAL A 230 8.08 -0.31 -8.66
N GLN A 231 7.22 0.12 -9.58
CA GLN A 231 5.88 -0.46 -9.73
C GLN A 231 5.97 -1.95 -10.11
N LYS A 232 5.18 -2.79 -9.44
CA LYS A 232 5.09 -4.25 -9.64
C LYS A 232 3.68 -4.74 -9.90
N THR A 233 2.66 -4.07 -9.36
CA THR A 233 1.26 -4.44 -9.56
C THR A 233 0.46 -3.28 -10.15
N PRO A 234 -0.71 -3.55 -10.75
CA PRO A 234 -1.54 -2.51 -11.34
C PRO A 234 -1.97 -1.44 -10.34
N ILE A 235 -1.98 -0.19 -10.78
CA ILE A 235 -2.60 0.95 -10.09
C ILE A 235 -3.61 1.61 -11.02
N SER A 236 -4.48 2.46 -10.48
CA SER A 236 -5.43 3.24 -11.27
C SER A 236 -4.93 4.66 -11.48
N VAL A 237 -5.12 5.20 -12.68
CA VAL A 237 -4.75 6.55 -13.09
C VAL A 237 -5.87 7.17 -13.92
N TYR A 238 -6.04 8.48 -13.81
CA TYR A 238 -6.82 9.28 -14.75
C TYR A 238 -5.92 9.71 -15.91
N ARG A 239 -6.46 9.64 -17.14
CA ARG A 239 -5.74 9.94 -18.38
C ARG A 239 -6.15 11.31 -18.91
N ASP A 240 -5.27 12.28 -18.71
CA ASP A 240 -5.43 13.70 -19.03
C ASP A 240 -5.27 13.94 -20.54
N LYS A 241 -6.32 13.59 -21.29
CA LYS A 241 -6.35 13.66 -22.76
C LYS A 241 -6.49 15.10 -23.26
N ASN A 242 -7.28 15.89 -22.54
CA ASN A 242 -7.57 17.28 -22.87
C ASN A 242 -6.47 18.24 -22.40
N LYS A 243 -5.50 17.77 -21.60
CA LYS A 243 -4.30 18.50 -21.15
C LYS A 243 -4.66 19.68 -20.25
N ASP A 244 -5.76 19.57 -19.51
CA ASP A 244 -6.20 20.59 -18.56
C ASP A 244 -5.54 20.46 -17.19
N MET A 245 -4.74 19.42 -17.00
CA MET A 245 -4.01 19.11 -15.78
C MET A 245 -4.90 18.69 -14.60
N MET A 246 -6.11 18.24 -14.86
CA MET A 246 -7.06 17.80 -13.83
C MET A 246 -7.36 16.30 -13.95
N ARG A 247 -7.98 15.71 -12.92
CA ARG A 247 -8.53 14.34 -12.99
C ARG A 247 -10.01 14.32 -13.38
N THR A 248 -10.69 15.43 -13.24
CA THR A 248 -12.15 15.51 -13.32
C THR A 248 -12.64 15.27 -14.74
N GLY A 249 -13.45 14.23 -14.93
CA GLY A 249 -14.00 13.87 -16.25
C GLY A 249 -13.07 13.02 -17.12
N ASP A 250 -11.87 12.69 -16.64
CA ASP A 250 -10.91 11.87 -17.36
C ASP A 250 -11.23 10.37 -17.31
N PHE A 251 -10.69 9.65 -18.30
CA PHE A 251 -10.81 8.19 -18.37
C PHE A 251 -9.99 7.52 -17.27
N LEU A 252 -10.66 6.70 -16.45
CA LEU A 252 -10.02 5.86 -15.45
C LEU A 252 -9.39 4.63 -16.11
N ASP A 253 -8.07 4.52 -15.99
CA ASP A 253 -7.27 3.44 -16.53
C ASP A 253 -6.57 2.67 -15.40
N THR A 254 -6.52 1.35 -15.47
CA THR A 254 -5.82 0.50 -14.49
C THR A 254 -4.81 -0.41 -15.16
N GLY A 255 -3.59 -0.46 -14.64
CA GLY A 255 -2.49 -1.22 -15.25
C GLY A 255 -1.14 -0.97 -14.60
N VAL A 256 -0.11 -1.63 -15.17
CA VAL A 256 1.29 -1.38 -14.85
C VAL A 256 1.84 -0.38 -15.86
N PHE A 257 2.36 0.74 -15.35
CA PHE A 257 2.69 1.94 -16.15
C PHE A 257 4.11 2.45 -15.91
N ASP A 258 4.94 1.70 -15.17
CA ASP A 258 6.26 2.14 -14.69
C ASP A 258 6.21 3.43 -13.85
N ILE A 259 5.09 3.65 -13.16
CA ILE A 259 4.88 4.75 -12.21
C ILE A 259 5.63 4.43 -10.92
N ASN A 260 6.88 4.86 -10.87
CA ASN A 260 7.81 4.56 -9.78
C ASN A 260 7.77 5.64 -8.70
N GLN A 261 8.30 5.33 -7.51
CA GLN A 261 8.59 6.33 -6.49
C GLN A 261 10.08 6.65 -6.44
N HIS A 262 10.48 7.80 -6.97
CA HIS A 262 11.88 8.12 -7.26
C HIS A 262 12.22 9.59 -6.93
N TRP A 263 13.42 10.09 -7.28
CA TRP A 263 13.78 11.50 -7.01
C TRP A 263 13.46 12.47 -8.14
N GLY A 264 13.30 13.75 -7.80
CA GLY A 264 12.98 14.85 -8.71
C GLY A 264 14.20 15.56 -9.29
N PHE A 265 15.37 14.94 -9.25
CA PHE A 265 16.63 15.43 -9.83
C PHE A 265 17.09 16.79 -9.30
N ASP A 266 16.65 17.18 -8.10
CA ASP A 266 16.92 18.49 -7.49
C ASP A 266 16.41 19.68 -8.33
N TYR A 267 15.39 19.44 -9.16
CA TYR A 267 14.69 20.50 -9.86
C TYR A 267 14.07 21.51 -8.89
N PRO A 268 13.88 22.77 -9.34
CA PRO A 268 13.29 23.79 -8.49
C PRO A 268 11.87 23.38 -8.11
N ARG A 269 11.43 23.81 -6.92
CA ARG A 269 10.09 23.49 -6.40
C ARG A 269 8.97 23.87 -7.38
N THR A 270 9.17 24.89 -8.20
CA THR A 270 8.17 25.45 -9.12
C THR A 270 8.22 24.84 -10.53
N ASP A 271 9.01 23.80 -10.77
CA ASP A 271 9.08 23.17 -12.09
C ASP A 271 9.51 21.70 -12.01
N ILE A 272 8.54 20.79 -12.15
CA ILE A 272 8.78 19.33 -12.23
C ILE A 272 9.55 18.95 -13.51
N LYS A 273 9.47 19.76 -14.57
CA LYS A 273 10.06 19.47 -15.89
C LYS A 273 9.65 18.08 -16.38
N GLY A 274 10.65 17.23 -16.65
CA GLY A 274 10.51 15.83 -17.04
C GLY A 274 10.80 14.86 -15.90
N ALA A 275 10.67 15.26 -14.63
CA ALA A 275 10.89 14.34 -13.51
C ALA A 275 9.73 13.36 -13.31
N SER A 276 8.52 13.67 -13.75
CA SER A 276 7.35 12.81 -13.53
C SER A 276 6.46 12.73 -14.77
N ALA A 277 6.26 11.53 -15.32
CA ALA A 277 5.20 11.22 -16.28
C ALA A 277 3.92 10.68 -15.61
N GLY A 278 3.77 10.94 -14.32
CA GLY A 278 2.77 10.31 -13.43
C GLY A 278 3.41 9.50 -12.29
N CYS A 279 4.74 9.55 -12.14
CA CYS A 279 5.48 8.97 -11.02
C CYS A 279 5.17 9.69 -9.70
N LEU A 280 5.43 9.02 -8.58
CA LEU A 280 5.42 9.65 -7.27
C LEU A 280 6.83 10.14 -6.94
N VAL A 281 7.08 11.44 -6.92
CA VAL A 281 8.46 11.95 -6.94
C VAL A 281 8.75 12.73 -5.68
N GLY A 282 9.82 12.38 -4.97
CA GLY A 282 10.39 13.24 -3.92
C GLY A 282 11.40 14.20 -4.52
N ARG A 283 11.27 15.51 -4.28
CA ARG A 283 11.98 16.54 -5.06
C ARG A 283 13.51 16.38 -5.08
N THR A 284 14.12 16.21 -3.90
CA THR A 284 15.58 16.21 -3.77
C THR A 284 16.16 14.80 -3.78
N ARG A 285 17.39 14.67 -4.30
CA ARG A 285 18.14 13.40 -4.25
C ARG A 285 18.43 12.98 -2.81
N ASP A 286 18.83 13.92 -1.95
CA ASP A 286 19.15 13.64 -0.55
C ASP A 286 17.92 13.18 0.22
N GLY A 287 16.79 13.89 0.08
CA GLY A 287 15.53 13.47 0.71
C GLY A 287 15.03 12.11 0.19
N HIS A 288 15.34 11.76 -1.06
CA HIS A 288 15.07 10.43 -1.59
C HIS A 288 15.98 9.35 -0.99
N ARG A 289 17.28 9.62 -0.79
CA ARG A 289 18.19 8.69 -0.11
C ARG A 289 17.75 8.44 1.33
N GLU A 290 17.32 9.47 2.04
CA GLU A 290 16.73 9.35 3.38
C GLU A 290 15.46 8.48 3.37
N PHE A 291 14.55 8.74 2.42
CA PHE A 291 13.34 7.95 2.23
C PHE A 291 13.67 6.46 2.02
N MET A 292 14.57 6.14 1.09
CA MET A 292 15.00 4.76 0.83
C MET A 292 15.68 4.13 2.05
N ALA A 293 16.52 4.89 2.77
CA ALA A 293 17.18 4.41 3.99
C ALA A 293 16.19 4.08 5.11
N ILE A 294 15.07 4.83 5.23
CA ILE A 294 14.01 4.55 6.21
C ILE A 294 13.21 3.32 5.78
N ILE A 295 12.62 3.31 4.59
CA ILE A 295 11.69 2.23 4.18
C ILE A 295 12.40 0.88 4.07
N LYS A 296 13.70 0.86 3.74
CA LYS A 296 14.48 -0.39 3.73
C LYS A 296 14.71 -0.95 5.12
N GLN A 297 14.44 -0.21 6.19
CA GLN A 297 14.42 -0.77 7.55
C GLN A 297 13.13 -1.54 7.85
N ASP A 298 12.13 -1.49 6.96
CA ASP A 298 10.85 -2.16 7.19
C ASP A 298 11.06 -3.65 7.44
N ILE A 299 10.54 -4.15 8.56
CA ILE A 299 10.79 -5.54 8.97
C ILE A 299 10.20 -6.55 7.99
N ARG A 300 9.14 -6.16 7.25
CA ARG A 300 8.53 -7.00 6.20
C ARG A 300 9.46 -7.09 5.00
N TYR A 301 10.03 -5.97 4.57
CA TYR A 301 11.06 -5.94 3.53
C TYR A 301 12.36 -6.66 3.94
N GLN A 302 12.75 -6.57 5.22
CA GLN A 302 13.92 -7.29 5.70
C GLN A 302 13.73 -8.81 5.65
N ARG A 303 12.50 -9.29 5.83
CA ARG A 303 12.15 -10.71 5.72
C ARG A 303 11.89 -11.17 4.29
N ASN A 304 11.35 -10.29 3.45
CA ASN A 304 11.04 -10.54 2.04
C ASN A 304 11.55 -9.37 1.19
N LYS A 305 12.62 -9.57 0.41
CA LYS A 305 13.19 -8.51 -0.42
C LYS A 305 12.28 -8.12 -1.60
N ASP A 306 11.28 -8.94 -1.90
CA ASP A 306 10.24 -8.66 -2.89
C ASP A 306 8.98 -8.05 -2.27
N TYR A 307 9.03 -7.62 -0.99
CA TYR A 307 7.89 -7.03 -0.30
C TYR A 307 7.30 -5.85 -1.07
N LEU A 308 5.98 -5.89 -1.26
CA LEU A 308 5.22 -4.80 -1.85
C LEU A 308 4.76 -3.82 -0.77
N PHE A 309 5.26 -2.60 -0.85
CA PHE A 309 4.86 -1.51 0.01
C PHE A 309 3.47 -0.99 -0.36
N HIS A 310 2.63 -0.79 0.65
CA HIS A 310 1.44 0.04 0.53
C HIS A 310 1.86 1.50 0.39
N THR A 311 1.24 2.21 -0.54
CA THR A 311 1.30 3.68 -0.61
C THR A 311 -0.10 4.23 -0.77
N THR A 312 -0.41 5.21 0.06
CA THR A 312 -1.69 5.93 0.02
C THR A 312 -1.47 7.30 -0.61
N VAL A 313 -2.34 7.70 -1.54
CA VAL A 313 -2.37 9.04 -2.13
C VAL A 313 -3.69 9.70 -1.74
N ILE A 314 -3.59 10.84 -1.07
CA ILE A 314 -4.72 11.53 -0.44
C ILE A 314 -4.86 12.93 -1.05
N PRO A 315 -6.08 13.35 -1.44
CA PRO A 315 -6.37 14.74 -1.77
C PRO A 315 -6.32 15.58 -0.49
N GLY A 316 -5.41 16.57 -0.45
CA GLY A 316 -5.18 17.37 0.75
C GLY A 316 -6.41 18.17 1.18
N ASP A 317 -7.17 18.69 0.23
CA ASP A 317 -8.41 19.45 0.47
C ASP A 317 -9.48 18.60 1.16
N GLU A 318 -9.76 17.39 0.68
CA GLU A 318 -10.69 16.47 1.35
C GLU A 318 -10.18 16.03 2.73
N PHE A 319 -8.87 15.79 2.85
CA PHE A 319 -8.25 15.45 4.13
C PHE A 319 -8.44 16.57 5.14
N LEU A 320 -8.11 17.82 4.79
CA LEU A 320 -8.21 18.96 5.70
C LEU A 320 -9.66 19.37 5.98
N ALA A 321 -10.59 19.12 5.04
CA ALA A 321 -12.02 19.33 5.29
C ALA A 321 -12.55 18.43 6.41
N LYS A 322 -12.08 17.17 6.50
CA LYS A 322 -12.46 16.23 7.57
C LYS A 322 -11.60 16.39 8.83
N TYR A 323 -10.33 16.75 8.64
CA TYR A 323 -9.30 16.79 9.68
C TYR A 323 -8.53 18.11 9.62
N PRO A 324 -9.12 19.24 10.03
CA PRO A 324 -8.49 20.54 9.92
C PRO A 324 -7.17 20.61 10.71
N ALA A 325 -6.27 21.47 10.24
CA ALA A 325 -5.09 21.85 11.00
C ALA A 325 -5.53 22.49 12.34
N LYS A 326 -4.81 22.18 13.41
CA LYS A 326 -4.95 22.85 14.71
C LYS A 326 -3.77 23.77 14.89
#